data_AF-A0A838RUV7-F1
#
_entry.id   AF-A0A838RUV7-F1
#
_cell.length_a   1.000
_cell.length_b   1.000
_cell.length_c   1.000
_cell.angle_alpha   90.00
_cell.angle_beta   90.00
_cell.angle_gamma   90.00
#
_symmetry.space_group_name_H-M   'P 1'
#
loop_
_entity.id
_entity.type
_entity.pdbx_description
1 polymer ?
#
loop_
_entity_poly.entity_id
_entity_poly.type
_entity_poly.pdbx_seq_one_letter_code
_entity_poly.pdbx_strand_id
1 'polypeptide(L)'
;MPVTEIESVAGLGEHVGREVAVSDWLEVSQERINQFAEVTEDRQWIHTDPERVARESPFEGTIAHGFLTLSLLSELTKRAMSVGGVRMGINYGLN
;
A
#
# COMPACT_ATOMS: atom_id res chain seq x y z
N MET A 1 -7.64 1.30 -14.14
CA MET A 1 -8.98 0.70 -14.18
C MET A 1 -9.97 1.78 -13.75
N PRO A 2 -11.23 1.77 -14.20
CA PRO A 2 -12.18 2.78 -13.74
C PRO A 2 -12.37 2.67 -12.22
N VAL A 3 -12.46 3.83 -11.55
CA VAL A 3 -12.75 3.92 -10.13
C VAL A 3 -14.15 3.35 -9.89
N THR A 4 -14.29 2.47 -8.90
CA THR A 4 -15.60 1.97 -8.48
C THR A 4 -16.27 3.01 -7.59
N GLU A 5 -17.43 3.51 -8.00
CA GLU A 5 -18.20 4.49 -7.24
C GLU A 5 -19.32 3.78 -6.46
N ILE A 6 -19.34 3.98 -5.14
CA ILE A 6 -20.37 3.46 -4.25
C ILE A 6 -21.10 4.66 -3.65
N GLU A 7 -22.40 4.80 -3.91
CA GLU A 7 -23.13 6.03 -3.60
C GLU A 7 -23.20 6.37 -2.11
N SER A 8 -23.15 5.36 -1.23
CA SER A 8 -23.26 5.55 0.22
C SER A 8 -22.58 4.43 1.02
N VAL A 9 -22.33 4.68 2.31
CA VAL A 9 -21.85 3.67 3.26
C VAL A 9 -22.78 2.46 3.32
N ALA A 10 -24.10 2.66 3.22
CA ALA A 10 -25.06 1.55 3.22
C ALA A 10 -24.88 0.63 2.00
N GLY A 11 -24.51 1.18 0.84
CA GLY A 11 -24.28 0.43 -0.39
C GLY A 11 -23.10 -0.55 -0.32
N LEU A 12 -22.14 -0.34 0.59
CA LEU A 12 -21.00 -1.25 0.77
C LEU A 12 -21.42 -2.70 1.06
N GLY A 13 -22.55 -2.88 1.76
CA GLY A 13 -23.07 -4.21 2.11
C GLY A 13 -23.37 -5.09 0.89
N GLU A 14 -23.71 -4.49 -0.25
CA GLU A 14 -24.03 -5.21 -1.49
C GLU A 14 -22.81 -5.86 -2.15
N HIS A 15 -21.60 -5.47 -1.72
CA HIS A 15 -20.33 -5.95 -2.26
C HIS A 15 -19.65 -7.03 -1.39
N VAL A 16 -20.27 -7.45 -0.30
CA VAL A 16 -19.73 -8.52 0.56
C VAL A 16 -19.53 -9.80 -0.23
N GLY A 17 -18.32 -10.38 -0.14
CA GLY A 17 -17.95 -11.61 -0.84
C GLY A 17 -17.62 -11.43 -2.32
N ARG A 18 -17.47 -10.19 -2.80
CA ARG A 18 -17.10 -9.86 -4.18
C ARG A 18 -15.82 -9.04 -4.23
N GLU A 19 -15.13 -9.08 -5.36
CA GLU A 19 -14.11 -8.08 -5.66
C GLU A 19 -14.79 -6.71 -5.80
N VAL A 20 -14.33 -5.73 -5.03
CA VAL A 20 -14.95 -4.40 -4.98
C VAL A 20 -14.30 -3.47 -5.99
N ALA A 21 -12.97 -3.44 -6.04
CA ALA A 21 -12.22 -2.58 -6.93
C ALA A 21 -10.79 -3.08 -7.09
N VAL A 22 -10.16 -2.68 -8.19
CA VAL A 22 -8.75 -2.92 -8.49
C VAL A 22 -8.12 -1.58 -8.85
N SER A 23 -7.07 -1.18 -8.12
CA SER A 23 -6.36 0.05 -8.42
C SER A 23 -5.52 -0.09 -9.69
N ASP A 24 -5.10 1.04 -10.25
CA ASP A 24 -3.94 1.02 -11.14
C ASP A 24 -2.69 0.56 -10.40
N TRP A 25 -1.70 0.08 -11.18
CA TRP A 25 -0.38 -0.25 -10.65
C TRP A 25 0.28 0.98 -10.02
N LEU A 26 0.94 0.76 -8.89
CA LEU A 26 1.77 1.74 -8.22
C LEU A 26 3.20 1.22 -8.18
N GLU A 27 4.13 2.00 -8.74
CA GLU A 27 5.55 1.70 -8.66
C GLU A 27 6.07 1.91 -7.23
N VAL A 28 6.77 0.90 -6.72
CA VAL A 28 7.51 0.94 -5.45
C VAL A 28 8.99 1.07 -5.76
N SER A 29 9.46 2.31 -5.85
CA SER A 29 10.86 2.63 -6.15
C SER A 29 11.77 2.49 -4.92
N GLN A 30 13.07 2.33 -5.16
CA GLN A 30 14.07 2.33 -4.09
C GLN A 30 14.03 3.62 -3.25
N GLU A 31 13.76 4.77 -3.87
CA GLU A 31 13.62 6.05 -3.16
C GLU A 31 12.48 6.00 -2.15
N ARG A 32 11.32 5.45 -2.54
CA ARG A 32 10.18 5.28 -1.63
C ARG A 32 10.55 4.35 -0.46
N ILE A 33 11.26 3.26 -0.74
CA ILE A 33 11.73 2.31 0.27
C ILE A 33 12.68 3.00 1.25
N ASN A 34 13.65 3.77 0.74
CA ASN A 34 14.61 4.51 1.56
C ASN A 34 13.93 5.58 2.42
N GLN A 35 13.01 6.36 1.85
CA GLN A 35 12.25 7.35 2.62
C GLN A 35 11.43 6.70 3.73
N PHE A 36 10.84 5.54 3.47
CA PHE A 36 10.12 4.80 4.49
C PHE A 36 11.06 4.30 5.61
N ALA A 37 12.25 3.81 5.26
CA ALA A 37 13.28 3.46 6.23
C ALA A 37 13.67 4.64 7.12
N GLU A 38 13.80 5.83 6.54
CA GLU A 38 14.19 7.03 7.29
C GLU A 38 13.11 7.48 8.29
N VAL A 39 11.83 7.48 7.89
CA VAL A 39 10.74 7.94 8.78
C VAL A 39 10.34 6.92 9.84
N THR A 40 10.56 5.63 9.58
CA THR A 40 10.25 4.55 10.54
C THR A 40 11.44 4.11 11.36
N GLU A 41 12.63 4.63 11.04
CA GLU A 41 13.93 4.22 11.57
C GLU A 41 14.31 2.76 11.28
N ASP A 42 13.51 2.04 10.49
CA ASP A 42 13.82 0.68 10.03
C ASP A 42 14.77 0.72 8.82
N ARG A 43 16.06 0.77 9.13
CA ARG A 43 17.16 0.80 8.15
C ARG A 43 17.78 -0.58 7.93
N GLN A 44 17.02 -1.68 8.05
CA GLN A 44 17.55 -3.01 7.75
C GLN A 44 18.10 -3.04 6.30
N TRP A 45 19.33 -3.55 6.15
CA TRP A 45 20.08 -3.52 4.90
C TRP A 45 19.38 -4.22 3.72
N ILE A 46 18.49 -5.17 4.01
CA ILE A 46 17.66 -5.85 2.98
C ILE A 46 16.72 -4.88 2.24
N HIS A 47 16.44 -3.71 2.83
CA HIS A 47 15.62 -2.65 2.25
C HIS A 47 16.48 -1.56 1.61
N THR A 48 17.62 -1.21 2.21
CA THR A 48 18.34 0.06 1.95
C THR A 48 19.72 -0.09 1.33
N ASP A 49 20.30 -1.30 1.26
CA ASP A 49 21.67 -1.53 0.78
C ASP A 49 21.70 -2.49 -0.43
N PRO A 50 21.54 -1.97 -1.67
CA PRO A 50 21.57 -2.78 -2.87
C PRO A 50 22.87 -3.54 -3.09
N GLU A 51 24.02 -2.95 -2.71
CA GLU A 51 25.32 -3.58 -2.91
C GLU A 51 25.50 -4.80 -2.00
N ARG A 52 25.09 -4.67 -0.73
CA ARG A 52 25.12 -5.78 0.20
C ARG A 52 24.09 -6.85 -0.16
N VAL A 53 22.90 -6.44 -0.59
CA VAL A 53 21.86 -7.35 -1.08
C VAL A 53 22.37 -8.21 -2.23
N ALA A 54 23.04 -7.62 -3.22
CA ALA A 54 23.61 -8.39 -4.33
C ALA A 54 24.66 -9.44 -3.91
N ARG A 55 25.29 -9.30 -2.73
CA ARG A 55 26.32 -10.22 -2.23
C ARG A 55 25.80 -11.26 -1.23
N GLU A 56 24.87 -10.87 -0.36
CA GLU A 56 24.54 -11.61 0.86
C GLU A 56 23.07 -12.08 0.92
N SER A 57 22.18 -11.50 0.11
CA SER A 57 20.76 -11.79 0.16
C SER A 57 20.40 -13.02 -0.67
N PRO A 58 19.41 -13.82 -0.25
CA PRO A 58 18.77 -14.81 -1.13
C PRO A 58 17.88 -14.17 -2.20
N PHE A 59 17.63 -12.86 -2.12
CA PHE A 59 16.81 -12.11 -3.07
C PHE A 59 17.67 -11.41 -4.12
N GLU A 60 17.15 -11.30 -5.35
CA GLU A 60 17.85 -10.71 -6.50
C GLU A 60 18.00 -9.17 -6.42
N GLY A 61 17.38 -8.54 -5.41
CA GLY A 61 17.41 -7.10 -5.18
C GLY A 61 16.85 -6.76 -3.81
N THR A 62 16.93 -5.48 -3.45
CA THR A 62 16.30 -4.95 -2.25
C THR A 62 14.80 -5.23 -2.28
N ILE A 63 14.23 -5.44 -1.11
CA ILE A 63 12.79 -5.68 -0.95
C ILE A 63 12.18 -4.50 -0.21
N ALA A 64 10.91 -4.19 -0.50
CA ALA A 64 10.18 -3.18 0.26
C ALA A 64 9.90 -3.65 1.69
N HIS A 65 9.80 -2.72 2.64
CA HIS A 65 9.30 -3.03 3.99
C HIS A 65 7.89 -3.61 3.91
N GLY A 66 7.60 -4.63 4.71
CA GLY A 66 6.24 -5.16 4.81
C GLY A 66 5.23 -4.08 5.26
N PHE A 67 5.64 -3.21 6.19
CA PHE A 67 4.83 -2.07 6.63
C PHE A 67 4.69 -0.97 5.57
N LEU A 68 5.63 -0.81 4.63
CA LEU A 68 5.43 0.07 3.48
C LEU A 68 4.30 -0.46 2.60
N THR A 69 4.36 -1.74 2.20
CA THR A 69 3.29 -2.36 1.40
C THR A 69 1.92 -2.21 2.04
N LEU A 70 1.83 -2.47 3.36
CA LEU A 70 0.59 -2.28 4.09
C LEU A 70 0.12 -0.82 4.12
N SER A 71 1.01 0.13 4.37
CA SER A 71 0.69 1.56 4.43
C SER A 71 0.12 2.08 3.10
N LEU A 72 0.53 1.49 1.98
CA LEU A 72 0.04 1.84 0.64
C LEU A 72 -1.42 1.49 0.41
N LEU A 73 -2.06 0.62 1.21
CA LEU A 73 -3.49 0.32 1.09
C LEU A 73 -4.36 1.58 1.15
N SER A 74 -3.99 2.58 1.95
CA SER A 74 -4.72 3.85 2.03
C SER A 74 -4.72 4.62 0.71
N GLU A 75 -3.62 4.58 -0.04
CA GLU A 75 -3.49 5.24 -1.34
C GLU A 75 -4.15 4.40 -2.45
N LEU A 76 -3.91 3.08 -2.44
CA LEU A 76 -4.48 2.16 -3.43
C LEU A 76 -6.00 2.14 -3.35
N THR A 77 -6.58 2.16 -2.14
CA THR A 77 -8.04 2.22 -1.95
C THR A 77 -8.63 3.50 -2.54
N LYS A 78 -7.98 4.66 -2.35
CA LYS A 78 -8.42 5.94 -2.92
C LYS A 78 -8.37 5.94 -4.46
N ARG A 79 -7.41 5.23 -5.05
CA ARG A 79 -7.29 5.08 -6.51
C ARG A 79 -8.29 4.08 -7.09
N ALA A 80 -8.73 3.11 -6.29
CA ALA A 80 -9.58 2.02 -6.74
C ALA A 80 -11.08 2.33 -6.58
N MET A 81 -11.48 2.99 -5.49
CA MET A 81 -12.89 3.22 -5.19
C MET A 81 -13.17 4.53 -4.44
N SER A 82 -14.41 4.99 -4.52
CA SER A 82 -14.95 6.11 -3.75
C SER A 82 -16.28 5.71 -3.09
N VAL A 83 -16.55 6.28 -1.90
CA VAL A 83 -17.80 6.05 -1.18
C VAL A 83 -18.45 7.40 -0.86
N GLY A 84 -19.65 7.62 -1.38
CA GLY A 84 -20.43 8.83 -1.16
C GLY A 84 -20.97 8.94 0.27
N GLY A 85 -21.33 10.16 0.67
CA GLY A 85 -21.85 10.44 2.02
C GLY A 85 -20.84 10.30 3.16
N VAL A 86 -19.55 10.05 2.86
CA VAL A 86 -18.48 9.94 3.85
C VAL A 86 -17.82 11.30 4.07
N ARG A 87 -17.86 11.79 5.31
CA ARG A 87 -17.15 13.02 5.70
C ARG A 87 -15.66 12.78 5.97
N MET A 88 -15.33 11.60 6.49
CA MET A 88 -13.96 11.22 6.88
C MET A 88 -13.81 9.70 6.85
N GLY A 89 -12.73 9.22 6.25
CA GLY A 89 -12.26 7.84 6.38
C GLY A 89 -10.97 7.82 7.20
N ILE A 90 -10.86 6.88 8.13
CA ILE A 90 -9.69 6.73 9.01
C ILE A 90 -9.09 5.35 8.76
N ASN A 91 -7.79 5.32 8.43
CA ASN A 91 -7.02 4.08 8.56
C ASN A 91 -6.67 3.91 10.04
N TYR A 92 -7.28 2.92 10.69
CA TYR A 92 -7.14 2.69 12.13
C TYR A 92 -6.00 1.71 12.49
N GLY A 93 -5.15 1.37 11.52
CA GLY A 93 -4.06 0.42 11.75
C GLY A 93 -4.50 -1.04 11.79
N LEU A 94 -3.83 -1.83 12.62
CA LEU A 94 -3.98 -3.28 12.73
C LEU A 94 -4.33 -3.64 14.18
N ASN A 95 -5.13 -4.69 14.38
CA ASN A 95 -5.44 -5.29 15.69
C ASN A 95 -4.88 -6.69 15.79
#